data_AF-A0A077RB42-F1
#
_entry.id   AF-A0A077RB42-F1
#
_cell.length_a   1.000
_cell.length_b   1.000
_cell.length_c   1.000
_cell.angle_alpha   90.00
_cell.angle_beta   90.00
_cell.angle_gamma   90.00
#
_symmetry.space_group_name_H-M   'P 1'
#
loop_
_entity.id
_entity.type
_entity.pdbx_description
1 polymer ?
#
loop_
_entity_poly.entity_id
_entity_poly.type
_entity_poly.pdbx_seq_one_letter_code
_entity_poly.pdbx_strand_id
1 'polypeptide(L)'
;MKTLRLLRFSVIAAAVAVFFTSCGRAASGGSGQASSSNSQGRRPYASDNVIRQRVQNYIGSLDVGRIARLRLSHDASPNRHPNPYVPFYKRRTPLFEIGTAVPTIEQALRDYGQVIILDPQSRTGSQITFNAEAGSLEWHRTLGDTGRMFDLYELDRNIHILHKHMWLPYWPDSPQQKPAPLPTRSLPHEGNVPILREGSDTLAHMLGAQRDGVWKFWHRRHGQPDVFIQLERGNNALVARKARQEETDAIDRTLQGYDTARTKWGEGTAGIIWGGRIHLRPVDGRVQPPTLAEHPRFDTDADRQQLIEALNWRNKYRLDGSDGQSYKATVQTRSPLQIEIEQLTSEGRRRGPISSFFRRLRLPRA
;
A
#
# COMPACT_ATOMS: atom_id res chain seq x y z
N MET A 1 16.66 -64.26 7.45
CA MET A 1 17.62 -63.16 7.71
C MET A 1 17.39 -62.04 6.70
N LYS A 2 16.79 -60.90 7.11
CA LYS A 2 16.84 -59.56 6.46
C LYS A 2 15.75 -58.66 7.07
N THR A 3 16.09 -57.94 8.13
CA THR A 3 15.33 -56.78 8.64
C THR A 3 16.29 -55.89 9.41
N LEU A 4 16.87 -54.85 8.78
CA LEU A 4 17.51 -53.71 9.45
C LEU A 4 18.04 -52.70 8.43
N ARG A 5 17.17 -51.83 7.91
CA ARG A 5 17.55 -50.53 7.29
C ARG A 5 16.43 -49.51 7.47
N LEU A 6 16.20 -49.11 8.72
CA LEU A 6 15.45 -47.90 9.09
C LEU A 6 16.13 -47.34 10.33
N LEU A 7 17.07 -46.40 10.16
CA LEU A 7 17.61 -45.52 11.22
C LEU A 7 18.75 -44.65 10.63
N ARG A 8 18.42 -43.65 9.80
CA ARG A 8 19.34 -42.54 9.44
C ARG A 8 18.59 -41.22 9.11
N PHE A 9 17.60 -40.85 9.91
CA PHE A 9 16.87 -39.57 9.72
C PHE A 9 16.62 -38.75 11.00
N SER A 10 17.40 -38.93 12.08
CA SER A 10 17.15 -38.21 13.34
C SER A 10 18.40 -37.64 14.01
N VAL A 11 19.16 -36.77 13.32
CA VAL A 11 20.30 -36.05 13.94
C VAL A 11 20.39 -34.55 13.60
N ILE A 12 19.57 -33.96 12.72
CA ILE A 12 19.68 -32.52 12.36
C ILE A 12 18.54 -31.65 12.97
N ALA A 13 17.80 -32.16 13.97
CA ALA A 13 16.75 -31.41 14.65
C ALA A 13 17.13 -30.87 16.05
N ALA A 14 18.37 -31.12 16.54
CA ALA A 14 18.76 -30.83 17.93
C ALA A 14 19.80 -29.70 18.10
N ALA A 15 20.15 -28.96 17.04
CA ALA A 15 21.20 -27.92 17.10
C ALA A 15 20.69 -26.46 17.11
N VAL A 16 19.37 -26.22 17.11
CA VAL A 16 18.80 -24.85 17.05
C VAL A 16 18.13 -24.41 18.37
N ALA A 17 18.04 -25.28 19.38
CA ALA A 17 17.30 -25.00 20.61
C ALA A 17 18.14 -24.50 21.81
N VAL A 18 19.44 -24.24 21.66
CA VAL A 18 20.34 -23.97 22.82
C VAL A 18 20.88 -22.52 22.89
N PHE A 19 20.54 -21.63 21.96
CA PHE A 19 21.08 -20.26 21.95
C PHE A 19 20.22 -19.16 22.60
N PHE A 20 19.09 -19.48 23.24
CA PHE A 20 18.16 -18.45 23.73
C PHE A 20 17.92 -18.36 25.24
N THR A 21 18.66 -19.06 26.08
CA THR A 21 18.43 -18.95 27.53
C THR A 21 19.73 -19.01 28.31
N SER A 22 20.34 -17.84 28.56
CA SER A 22 20.82 -17.40 29.90
C SER A 22 21.87 -16.28 29.82
N CYS A 23 21.43 -15.04 30.03
CA CYS A 23 22.22 -14.05 30.78
C CYS A 23 21.25 -13.28 31.67
N GLY A 24 21.30 -13.58 32.96
CA GLY A 24 20.60 -12.84 34.01
C GLY A 24 21.44 -11.69 34.56
N ARG A 25 20.75 -10.55 34.75
CA ARG A 25 20.81 -9.56 35.84
C ARG A 25 22.16 -9.12 36.44
N ALA A 26 22.34 -7.79 36.45
CA ALA A 26 22.71 -7.04 37.66
C ALA A 26 22.07 -5.64 37.62
N ALA A 27 21.72 -5.11 38.79
CA ALA A 27 20.93 -3.90 39.02
C ALA A 27 21.79 -2.73 39.53
N SER A 28 21.43 -1.51 39.14
CA SER A 28 21.55 -0.26 39.90
C SER A 28 20.65 0.75 39.17
N GLY A 29 19.65 1.38 39.78
CA GLY A 29 19.78 2.42 40.79
C GLY A 29 19.75 3.79 40.10
N GLY A 30 18.60 4.45 40.01
CA GLY A 30 18.50 5.76 39.35
C GLY A 30 17.08 6.31 39.21
N SER A 31 16.64 7.00 40.27
CA SER A 31 15.72 8.17 40.32
C SER A 31 14.59 8.31 39.29
N GLY A 32 13.37 8.43 39.82
CA GLY A 32 12.16 8.67 39.07
C GLY A 32 12.17 9.92 38.19
N GLN A 33 11.63 9.74 37.00
CA GLN A 33 10.93 10.78 36.26
C GLN A 33 9.58 10.20 35.84
N ALA A 34 8.53 10.94 36.20
CA ALA A 34 7.14 10.59 35.99
C ALA A 34 6.87 10.40 34.49
N SER A 35 6.60 9.15 34.10
CA SER A 35 5.96 8.84 32.82
C SER A 35 4.49 9.21 32.95
N SER A 36 4.07 10.24 32.22
CA SER A 36 2.66 10.58 32.03
C SER A 36 2.02 9.50 31.14
N SER A 37 1.43 8.50 31.80
CA SER A 37 0.47 7.59 31.22
C SER A 37 -0.78 8.38 30.83
N ASN A 38 -0.84 8.87 29.59
CA ASN A 38 -2.10 9.22 28.96
C ASN A 38 -2.82 7.94 28.53
N SER A 39 -3.26 7.15 29.51
CA SER A 39 -4.38 6.25 29.30
C SER A 39 -5.59 7.14 29.04
N GLN A 40 -5.93 7.32 27.76
CA GLN A 40 -7.18 7.95 27.38
C GLN A 40 -8.32 7.16 28.01
N GLY A 41 -8.84 7.71 29.12
CA GLY A 41 -10.07 7.27 29.72
C GLY A 41 -11.14 7.20 28.64
N ARG A 42 -11.80 6.04 28.59
CA ARG A 42 -13.01 5.79 27.82
C ARG A 42 -13.99 6.93 28.15
N ARG A 43 -14.10 7.94 27.28
CA ARG A 43 -15.00 9.06 27.49
C ARG A 43 -16.43 8.52 27.60
N PRO A 44 -17.26 9.02 28.54
CA PRO A 44 -18.64 8.61 28.64
C PRO A 44 -19.33 8.87 27.29
N TYR A 45 -20.02 7.85 26.77
CA TYR A 45 -20.86 7.99 25.59
C TYR A 45 -21.84 9.15 25.85
N ALA A 46 -21.79 10.18 25.01
CA ALA A 46 -22.79 11.24 25.05
C ALA A 46 -24.18 10.59 24.87
N SER A 47 -25.16 11.03 25.66
CA SER A 47 -26.52 10.52 25.51
C SER A 47 -27.06 10.84 24.11
N ASP A 48 -27.91 9.98 23.57
CA ASP A 48 -28.52 10.14 22.23
C ASP A 48 -29.14 11.53 22.01
N ASN A 49 -29.63 12.16 23.08
CA ASN A 49 -30.20 13.51 23.03
C ASN A 49 -29.15 14.59 22.74
N VAL A 50 -27.96 14.51 23.36
CA VAL A 50 -26.87 15.47 23.14
C VAL A 50 -26.33 15.36 21.71
N ILE A 51 -26.24 14.13 21.20
CA ILE A 51 -25.78 13.84 19.83
C ILE A 51 -26.74 14.44 18.81
N ARG A 52 -28.05 14.19 18.98
CA ARG A 52 -29.08 14.77 18.13
C ARG A 52 -29.02 16.29 18.15
N GLN A 53 -28.86 16.89 19.33
CA GLN A 53 -28.85 18.35 19.46
C GLN A 53 -27.64 18.98 18.77
N ARG A 54 -26.44 18.38 18.82
CA ARG A 54 -25.26 18.91 18.10
C ARG A 54 -25.45 18.91 16.59
N VAL A 55 -25.94 17.81 16.02
CA VAL A 55 -26.21 17.71 14.58
C VAL A 55 -27.33 18.67 14.18
N GLN A 56 -28.41 18.74 14.96
CA GLN A 56 -29.52 19.66 14.71
C GLN A 56 -29.08 21.13 14.77
N ASN A 57 -28.26 21.51 15.75
CA ASN A 57 -27.71 22.86 15.84
C ASN A 57 -26.84 23.20 14.63
N TYR A 58 -26.03 22.24 14.17
CA TYR A 58 -25.22 22.41 12.97
C TYR A 58 -26.09 22.57 11.72
N ILE A 59 -27.11 21.74 11.54
CA ILE A 59 -28.07 21.84 10.43
C ILE A 59 -28.84 23.17 10.49
N GLY A 60 -29.26 23.59 11.68
CA GLY A 60 -29.96 24.87 11.89
C GLY A 60 -29.11 26.11 11.58
N SER A 61 -27.78 25.96 11.48
CA SER A 61 -26.89 27.04 11.04
C SER A 61 -26.76 27.18 9.53
N LEU A 62 -27.32 26.23 8.75
CA LEU A 62 -27.34 26.28 7.29
C LEU A 62 -28.43 27.24 6.81
N ASP A 63 -28.08 28.14 5.90
CA ASP A 63 -29.01 29.12 5.33
C ASP A 63 -29.49 28.65 3.95
N VAL A 64 -30.75 28.20 3.89
CA VAL A 64 -31.37 27.68 2.67
C VAL A 64 -31.43 28.74 1.56
N GLY A 65 -31.70 29.99 1.92
CA GLY A 65 -31.73 31.12 0.98
C GLY A 65 -30.34 31.46 0.46
N ARG A 66 -29.28 31.25 1.24
CA ARG A 66 -27.90 31.34 0.77
C ARG A 66 -27.56 30.21 -0.18
N ILE A 67 -27.84 28.95 0.19
CA ILE A 67 -27.60 27.77 -0.66
C ILE A 67 -28.24 27.95 -2.04
N ALA A 68 -29.50 28.39 -2.11
CA ALA A 68 -30.22 28.58 -3.36
C ALA A 68 -29.58 29.63 -4.29
N ARG A 69 -28.91 30.64 -3.72
CA ARG A 69 -28.25 31.74 -4.46
C ARG A 69 -26.79 31.46 -4.82
N LEU A 70 -26.19 30.41 -4.26
CA LEU A 70 -24.82 30.02 -4.62
C LEU A 70 -24.77 29.61 -6.09
N ARG A 71 -23.73 30.06 -6.79
CA ARG A 71 -23.40 29.53 -8.12
C ARG A 71 -22.94 28.10 -7.96
N LEU A 72 -23.23 27.23 -8.93
CA LEU A 72 -22.64 25.89 -8.89
C LEU A 72 -21.13 26.07 -9.04
N SER A 73 -20.32 25.36 -8.25
CA SER A 73 -18.86 25.36 -8.42
C SER A 73 -18.47 24.95 -9.84
N HIS A 74 -19.36 24.19 -10.47
CA HIS A 74 -19.30 23.72 -11.83
C HIS A 74 -19.59 24.81 -12.89
N ASP A 75 -20.26 25.92 -12.57
CA ASP A 75 -20.54 26.97 -13.56
C ASP A 75 -19.28 27.72 -14.03
N ALA A 76 -18.20 27.67 -13.24
CA ALA A 76 -16.86 28.13 -13.65
C ALA A 76 -16.03 27.04 -14.37
N SER A 77 -16.41 25.76 -14.20
CA SER A 77 -15.82 24.59 -14.86
C SER A 77 -16.66 23.34 -14.51
N PRO A 78 -17.45 22.78 -15.45
CA PRO A 78 -18.61 21.92 -15.15
C PRO A 78 -18.37 20.63 -14.36
N ASN A 79 -17.12 20.26 -14.04
CA ASN A 79 -16.80 19.03 -13.31
C ASN A 79 -15.70 19.15 -12.22
N ARG A 80 -15.56 20.32 -11.57
CA ARG A 80 -14.69 20.48 -10.38
C ARG A 80 -15.53 20.51 -9.08
N HIS A 81 -15.43 19.44 -8.27
CA HIS A 81 -15.69 19.59 -6.83
C HIS A 81 -14.67 20.62 -6.30
N PRO A 82 -15.09 21.66 -5.57
CA PRO A 82 -14.16 22.70 -5.09
C PRO A 82 -13.04 22.13 -4.20
N ASN A 83 -13.32 21.01 -3.54
CA ASN A 83 -12.36 20.26 -2.73
C ASN A 83 -12.02 18.83 -3.27
N PRO A 84 -10.79 18.57 -3.77
CA PRO A 84 -10.36 17.25 -4.25
C PRO A 84 -10.28 16.19 -3.14
N TYR A 85 -10.24 16.59 -1.88
CA TYR A 85 -9.98 15.69 -0.74
C TYR A 85 -11.23 15.11 -0.09
N VAL A 86 -12.42 15.65 -0.38
CA VAL A 86 -13.67 15.18 0.23
C VAL A 86 -14.00 13.74 -0.21
N PRO A 87 -14.20 12.78 0.71
CA PRO A 87 -14.61 11.42 0.35
C PRO A 87 -16.04 11.38 -0.18
N PHE A 88 -16.34 10.40 -1.01
CA PHE A 88 -17.71 10.09 -1.42
C PHE A 88 -18.17 8.75 -0.85
N TYR A 89 -19.42 8.72 -0.40
CA TYR A 89 -20.15 7.50 -0.10
C TYR A 89 -21.17 7.19 -1.21
N LYS A 90 -21.32 5.90 -1.52
CA LYS A 90 -22.15 5.40 -2.63
C LYS A 90 -21.82 6.17 -3.93
N ARG A 91 -22.83 6.69 -4.62
CA ARG A 91 -22.71 7.14 -6.01
C ARG A 91 -22.16 8.54 -6.19
N ARG A 92 -22.40 9.51 -5.30
CA ARG A 92 -21.81 10.89 -5.33
C ARG A 92 -22.07 11.68 -4.03
N THR A 93 -22.33 11.04 -2.89
CA THR A 93 -22.72 11.76 -1.67
C THR A 93 -21.48 12.12 -0.86
N PRO A 94 -21.07 13.40 -0.77
CA PRO A 94 -19.87 13.79 -0.04
C PRO A 94 -20.03 13.55 1.46
N LEU A 95 -18.94 13.09 2.08
CA LEU A 95 -18.83 12.87 3.52
C LEU A 95 -18.10 14.05 4.16
N PHE A 96 -18.68 14.61 5.21
CA PHE A 96 -18.07 15.68 6.01
C PHE A 96 -18.19 15.36 7.50
N GLU A 97 -17.33 15.97 8.31
CA GLU A 97 -17.44 15.90 9.76
C GLU A 97 -18.25 17.07 10.32
N ILE A 98 -18.92 16.84 11.45
CA ILE A 98 -19.51 17.89 12.27
C ILE A 98 -18.43 18.91 12.67
N GLY A 99 -18.63 20.18 12.31
CA GLY A 99 -17.64 21.24 12.50
C GLY A 99 -16.88 21.63 11.22
N THR A 100 -17.13 20.96 10.09
CA THR A 100 -16.78 21.51 8.76
C THR A 100 -17.36 22.92 8.64
N ALA A 101 -16.67 23.85 7.98
CA ALA A 101 -17.18 25.22 7.84
C ALA A 101 -18.52 25.24 7.08
N VAL A 102 -19.50 25.98 7.61
CA VAL A 102 -20.86 26.10 7.03
C VAL A 102 -20.83 26.47 5.55
N PRO A 103 -20.05 27.47 5.08
CA PRO A 103 -20.01 27.80 3.64
C PRO A 103 -19.58 26.63 2.75
N THR A 104 -18.71 25.75 3.23
CA THR A 104 -18.28 24.55 2.50
C THR A 104 -19.42 23.54 2.35
N ILE A 105 -20.19 23.32 3.42
CA ILE A 105 -21.34 22.41 3.39
C ILE A 105 -22.46 22.95 2.51
N GLU A 106 -22.72 24.25 2.58
CA GLU A 106 -23.73 24.89 1.74
C GLU A 106 -23.38 24.83 0.26
N GLN A 107 -22.11 25.08 -0.09
CA GLN A 107 -21.64 24.91 -1.46
C GLN A 107 -21.75 23.44 -1.90
N ALA A 108 -21.43 22.48 -1.02
CA ALA A 108 -21.58 21.06 -1.33
C ALA A 108 -23.05 20.65 -1.49
N LEU A 109 -23.96 21.16 -0.65
CA LEU A 109 -25.40 20.95 -0.80
C LEU A 109 -25.92 21.55 -2.10
N ARG A 110 -25.41 22.71 -2.52
CA ARG A 110 -25.70 23.32 -3.81
C ARG A 110 -25.20 22.47 -4.97
N ASP A 111 -23.96 21.97 -4.88
CA ASP A 111 -23.29 21.24 -5.97
C ASP A 111 -23.81 19.80 -6.13
N TYR A 112 -24.18 19.13 -5.04
CA TYR A 112 -24.51 17.70 -5.01
C TYR A 112 -25.97 17.40 -4.65
N GLY A 113 -26.72 18.40 -4.19
CA GLY A 113 -28.10 18.24 -3.70
C GLY A 113 -28.22 17.51 -2.36
N GLN A 114 -27.17 16.83 -1.90
CA GLN A 114 -27.15 16.10 -0.64
C GLN A 114 -25.73 15.92 -0.11
N VAL A 115 -25.60 15.81 1.20
CA VAL A 115 -24.33 15.53 1.90
C VAL A 115 -24.59 14.58 3.08
N ILE A 116 -23.55 13.92 3.57
CA ILE A 116 -23.60 13.20 4.85
C ILE A 116 -22.65 13.88 5.83
N ILE A 117 -23.18 14.22 7.01
CA ILE A 117 -22.42 14.76 8.14
C ILE A 117 -22.19 13.64 9.15
N LEU A 118 -20.93 13.34 9.43
CA LEU A 118 -20.45 12.36 10.40
C LEU A 118 -20.13 13.05 11.72
N ASP A 119 -20.52 12.45 12.84
CA ASP A 119 -20.11 12.87 14.18
C ASP A 119 -19.20 11.80 14.79
N PRO A 120 -17.87 12.03 14.82
CA PRO A 120 -16.92 11.05 15.32
C PRO A 120 -17.08 10.73 16.80
N GLN A 121 -17.63 11.66 17.59
CA GLN A 121 -17.83 11.44 19.02
C GLN A 121 -18.90 10.38 19.28
N SER A 122 -19.98 10.42 18.51
CA SER A 122 -21.09 9.47 18.62
C SER A 122 -20.99 8.29 17.68
N ARG A 123 -20.07 8.34 16.71
CA ARG A 123 -19.99 7.40 15.58
C ARG A 123 -21.33 7.27 14.85
N THR A 124 -22.01 8.39 14.66
CA THR A 124 -23.26 8.45 13.88
C THR A 124 -23.09 9.33 12.64
N GLY A 125 -23.98 9.15 11.67
CA GLY A 125 -24.04 9.99 10.48
C GLY A 125 -25.47 10.44 10.19
N SER A 126 -25.62 11.66 9.70
CA SER A 126 -26.90 12.21 9.23
C SER A 126 -26.78 12.67 7.78
N GLN A 127 -27.74 12.28 6.95
CA GLN A 127 -27.84 12.76 5.58
C GLN A 127 -28.68 14.03 5.56
N ILE A 128 -28.22 15.05 4.85
CA ILE A 128 -28.93 16.29 4.58
C ILE A 128 -29.17 16.36 3.08
N THR A 129 -30.40 16.61 2.67
CA THR A 129 -30.82 16.78 1.28
C THR A 129 -31.36 18.19 1.10
N PHE A 130 -30.89 18.89 0.07
CA PHE A 130 -31.38 20.19 -0.32
C PHE A 130 -32.41 20.05 -1.43
N ASN A 131 -33.65 20.46 -1.15
CA ASN A 131 -34.73 20.52 -2.12
C ASN A 131 -34.79 21.94 -2.70
N ALA A 132 -34.22 22.11 -3.90
CA ALA A 132 -34.14 23.42 -4.55
C ALA A 132 -35.52 23.97 -4.95
N GLU A 133 -36.48 23.10 -5.28
CA GLU A 133 -37.83 23.49 -5.69
C GLU A 133 -38.67 23.96 -4.49
N ALA A 134 -38.58 23.23 -3.37
CA ALA A 134 -39.28 23.57 -2.14
C ALA A 134 -38.56 24.64 -1.31
N GLY A 135 -37.30 24.96 -1.64
CA GLY A 135 -36.47 25.87 -0.86
C GLY A 135 -36.29 25.39 0.59
N SER A 136 -36.06 24.09 0.77
CA SER A 136 -36.01 23.45 2.10
C SER A 136 -34.82 22.50 2.25
N LEU A 137 -34.50 22.19 3.51
CA LEU A 137 -33.55 21.14 3.88
C LEU A 137 -34.31 19.99 4.56
N GLU A 138 -34.15 18.80 4.01
CA GLU A 138 -34.61 17.56 4.61
C GLU A 138 -33.41 16.88 5.25
N TRP A 139 -33.59 16.30 6.43
CA TRP A 139 -32.52 15.53 7.06
C TRP A 139 -33.05 14.23 7.63
N HIS A 140 -32.24 13.19 7.48
CA HIS A 140 -32.56 11.85 7.95
C HIS A 140 -31.35 11.26 8.64
N ARG A 141 -31.58 10.51 9.72
CA ARG A 141 -30.55 9.63 10.27
C ARG A 141 -30.12 8.67 9.16
N THR A 142 -28.82 8.50 8.97
CA THR A 142 -28.35 7.66 7.87
C THR A 142 -28.68 6.20 8.18
N LEU A 143 -29.49 5.56 7.33
CA LEU A 143 -29.93 4.16 7.48
C LEU A 143 -28.92 3.15 6.88
N GLY A 144 -27.65 3.52 6.83
CA GLY A 144 -26.59 2.75 6.17
C GLY A 144 -25.49 2.28 7.11
N ASP A 145 -24.52 1.56 6.54
CA ASP A 145 -23.29 1.14 7.22
C ASP A 145 -22.45 2.37 7.57
N THR A 146 -22.71 2.92 8.75
CA THR A 146 -22.01 4.08 9.30
C THR A 146 -20.53 3.76 9.54
N GLY A 147 -20.22 2.51 9.89
CA GLY A 147 -18.84 2.05 10.04
C GLY A 147 -18.04 2.22 8.74
N ARG A 148 -18.62 1.79 7.62
CA ARG A 148 -18.03 2.01 6.29
C ARG A 148 -17.86 3.49 5.93
N MET A 149 -18.76 4.37 6.37
CA MET A 149 -18.61 5.81 6.11
C MET A 149 -17.41 6.39 6.85
N PHE A 150 -17.21 6.01 8.12
CA PHE A 150 -16.01 6.40 8.88
C PHE A 150 -14.75 5.79 8.28
N ASP A 151 -14.77 4.50 7.91
CA ASP A 151 -13.62 3.85 7.27
C ASP A 151 -13.23 4.56 5.97
N LEU A 152 -14.21 5.02 5.18
CA LEU A 152 -13.95 5.84 3.98
C LEU A 152 -13.44 7.23 4.35
N TYR A 153 -14.03 7.90 5.33
CA TYR A 153 -13.62 9.25 5.73
C TYR A 153 -12.18 9.29 6.29
N GLU A 154 -11.75 8.23 6.96
CA GLU A 154 -10.41 8.11 7.57
C GLU A 154 -9.30 7.73 6.56
N LEU A 155 -9.63 7.44 5.30
CA LEU A 155 -8.62 7.08 4.30
C LEU A 155 -7.67 8.23 4.00
N ASP A 156 -6.57 7.89 3.33
CA ASP A 156 -5.65 8.91 2.85
C ASP A 156 -6.28 9.80 1.78
N ARG A 157 -5.98 11.10 1.84
CA ARG A 157 -6.46 12.08 0.87
C ARG A 157 -6.15 11.70 -0.58
N ASN A 158 -5.00 11.07 -0.84
CA ASN A 158 -4.62 10.62 -2.17
C ASN A 158 -5.54 9.52 -2.69
N ILE A 159 -6.11 8.69 -1.81
CA ILE A 159 -7.07 7.64 -2.18
C ILE A 159 -8.39 8.28 -2.64
N HIS A 160 -8.83 9.38 -2.02
CA HIS A 160 -10.00 10.14 -2.47
C HIS A 160 -9.78 10.77 -3.84
N ILE A 161 -8.60 11.35 -4.05
CA ILE A 161 -8.22 11.93 -5.34
C ILE A 161 -8.16 10.85 -6.42
N LEU A 162 -7.54 9.72 -6.11
CA LEU A 162 -7.48 8.55 -6.98
C LEU A 162 -8.89 8.07 -7.37
N HIS A 163 -9.78 7.93 -6.39
CA HIS A 163 -11.17 7.53 -6.62
C HIS A 163 -11.91 8.51 -7.53
N LYS A 164 -11.71 9.82 -7.36
CA LYS A 164 -12.28 10.85 -8.23
C LYS A 164 -11.73 10.80 -9.66
N HIS A 165 -10.42 10.58 -9.84
CA HIS A 165 -9.83 10.36 -11.16
C HIS A 165 -10.42 9.13 -11.88
N MET A 166 -10.87 8.13 -11.13
CA MET A 166 -11.55 6.98 -11.70
C MET A 166 -12.96 7.29 -12.20
N TRP A 167 -13.64 8.24 -11.57
CA TRP A 167 -15.01 8.61 -11.92
C TRP A 167 -15.08 9.55 -13.11
N LEU A 168 -14.04 10.37 -13.29
CA LEU A 168 -13.96 11.39 -14.33
C LEU A 168 -12.75 11.13 -15.25
N PRO A 169 -12.67 9.97 -15.92
CA PRO A 169 -11.46 9.55 -16.65
C PRO A 169 -11.09 10.46 -17.83
N TYR A 170 -12.06 11.20 -18.37
CA TYR A 170 -11.86 12.09 -19.53
C TYR A 170 -11.26 13.46 -19.18
N TRP A 171 -10.97 13.72 -17.90
CA TRP A 171 -10.64 15.04 -17.39
C TRP A 171 -9.25 14.99 -16.74
N PRO A 172 -8.16 15.24 -17.50
CA PRO A 172 -6.80 15.02 -17.02
C PRO A 172 -6.42 15.88 -15.81
N ASP A 173 -7.07 17.04 -15.65
CA ASP A 173 -6.79 18.02 -14.59
C ASP A 173 -7.80 18.01 -13.43
N SER A 174 -8.75 17.06 -13.41
CA SER A 174 -9.76 16.97 -12.35
C SER A 174 -9.54 15.75 -11.45
N PRO A 175 -9.59 15.90 -10.11
CA PRO A 175 -9.86 17.14 -9.38
C PRO A 175 -8.60 18.00 -9.18
N GLN A 176 -7.43 17.49 -9.58
CA GLN A 176 -6.15 18.19 -9.71
C GLN A 176 -5.37 17.58 -10.88
N GLN A 177 -4.25 18.18 -11.27
CA GLN A 177 -3.40 17.61 -12.32
C GLN A 177 -2.94 16.19 -11.95
N LYS A 178 -3.25 15.22 -12.82
CA LYS A 178 -2.89 13.82 -12.60
C LYS A 178 -1.37 13.63 -12.74
N PRO A 179 -0.64 13.20 -11.69
CA PRO A 179 0.79 12.95 -11.83
C PRO A 179 1.05 11.73 -12.74
N ALA A 180 2.25 11.69 -13.32
CA ALA A 180 2.69 10.52 -14.07
C ALA A 180 2.69 9.27 -13.16
N PRO A 181 2.08 8.14 -13.57
CA PRO A 181 2.10 6.93 -12.77
C PRO A 181 3.53 6.43 -12.57
N LEU A 182 3.90 6.14 -11.31
CA LEU A 182 5.17 5.53 -10.96
C LEU A 182 5.04 4.00 -10.92
N PRO A 183 6.06 3.25 -11.33
CA PRO A 183 5.99 1.79 -11.35
C PRO A 183 5.82 1.24 -9.92
N THR A 184 4.97 0.23 -9.77
CA THR A 184 4.78 -0.43 -8.47
C THR A 184 5.42 -1.80 -8.40
N ARG A 185 5.75 -2.43 -9.54
CA ARG A 185 6.28 -3.81 -9.59
C ARG A 185 7.57 -4.04 -8.81
N SER A 186 8.38 -3.01 -8.54
CA SER A 186 9.57 -3.11 -7.69
C SER A 186 9.27 -3.01 -6.20
N LEU A 187 8.14 -2.44 -5.82
CA LEU A 187 7.70 -2.33 -4.42
C LEU A 187 7.38 -3.71 -3.84
N PRO A 188 7.42 -3.90 -2.51
CA PRO A 188 6.99 -5.14 -1.87
C PRO A 188 5.53 -5.49 -2.22
N HIS A 189 5.25 -6.78 -2.44
CA HIS A 189 3.91 -7.30 -2.74
C HIS A 189 3.55 -8.44 -1.80
N GLU A 190 2.35 -8.38 -1.22
CA GLU A 190 1.74 -9.49 -0.52
C GLU A 190 0.67 -10.11 -1.42
N GLY A 191 0.79 -11.40 -1.78
CA GLY A 191 -0.20 -12.07 -2.63
C GLY A 191 -0.42 -11.38 -4.00
N ASN A 192 0.64 -10.84 -4.61
CA ASN A 192 0.59 -10.05 -5.85
C ASN A 192 -0.18 -8.72 -5.71
N VAL A 193 -0.32 -8.19 -4.50
CA VAL A 193 -0.90 -6.88 -4.20
C VAL A 193 0.22 -5.98 -3.68
N PRO A 194 0.55 -4.87 -4.37
CA PRO A 194 1.61 -3.97 -3.91
C PRO A 194 1.27 -3.37 -2.54
N ILE A 195 2.27 -3.24 -1.69
CA ILE A 195 2.18 -2.59 -0.39
C ILE A 195 2.74 -1.18 -0.53
N LEU A 196 1.87 -0.18 -0.47
CA LEU A 196 2.23 1.23 -0.44
C LEU A 196 2.37 1.67 1.01
N ARG A 197 3.59 2.09 1.36
CA ARG A 197 3.96 2.64 2.67
C ARG A 197 4.57 4.02 2.51
N GLU A 198 4.87 4.70 3.61
CA GLU A 198 5.57 6.00 3.62
C GLU A 198 6.71 6.05 2.59
N GLY A 199 6.68 7.07 1.72
CA GLY A 199 7.62 7.25 0.61
C GLY A 199 7.16 6.63 -0.72
N SER A 200 6.21 5.69 -0.67
CA SER A 200 5.57 5.01 -1.82
C SER A 200 4.04 5.13 -1.82
N ASP A 201 3.46 5.85 -0.86
CA ASP A 201 2.03 6.15 -0.68
C ASP A 201 1.58 7.41 -1.44
N THR A 202 2.36 7.80 -2.47
CA THR A 202 2.03 8.95 -3.30
C THR A 202 0.91 8.61 -4.30
N LEU A 203 0.16 9.63 -4.73
CA LEU A 203 -0.85 9.49 -5.79
C LEU A 203 -0.26 8.85 -7.07
N ALA A 204 1.00 9.14 -7.39
CA ALA A 204 1.70 8.58 -8.54
C ALA A 204 1.88 7.05 -8.45
N HIS A 205 2.25 6.51 -7.28
CA HIS A 205 2.35 5.07 -7.07
C HIS A 205 0.97 4.41 -7.00
N MET A 206 -0.03 5.08 -6.41
CA MET A 206 -1.42 4.57 -6.41
C MET A 206 -1.97 4.44 -7.85
N LEU A 207 -1.70 5.43 -8.71
CA LEU A 207 -1.99 5.38 -10.15
C LEU A 207 -1.15 4.30 -10.86
N GLY A 208 0.07 4.08 -10.39
CA GLY A 208 0.93 2.97 -10.80
C GLY A 208 0.30 1.60 -10.56
N ALA A 209 -0.20 1.35 -9.35
CA ALA A 209 -0.86 0.10 -8.96
C ALA A 209 -2.12 -0.17 -9.81
N GLN A 210 -2.81 0.90 -10.22
CA GLN A 210 -3.91 0.82 -11.17
C GLN A 210 -3.40 0.38 -12.56
N ARG A 211 -2.35 1.03 -13.08
CA ARG A 211 -1.78 0.77 -14.41
C ARG A 211 -1.15 -0.62 -14.52
N ASP A 212 -0.49 -1.09 -13.47
CA ASP A 212 0.20 -2.38 -13.43
C ASP A 212 -0.78 -3.58 -13.45
N GLY A 213 -2.10 -3.33 -13.48
CA GLY A 213 -3.13 -4.31 -13.80
C GLY A 213 -3.74 -4.99 -12.58
N VAL A 214 -3.32 -4.62 -11.36
CA VAL A 214 -3.83 -5.24 -10.14
C VAL A 214 -5.06 -4.49 -9.61
N TRP A 215 -5.18 -3.18 -9.85
CA TRP A 215 -6.33 -2.34 -9.43
C TRP A 215 -6.62 -2.38 -7.92
N LYS A 216 -5.64 -2.83 -7.14
CA LYS A 216 -5.68 -2.95 -5.69
C LYS A 216 -4.29 -2.79 -5.12
N PHE A 217 -4.23 -2.33 -3.88
CA PHE A 217 -3.00 -2.18 -3.12
C PHE A 217 -3.30 -2.23 -1.62
N TRP A 218 -2.31 -2.62 -0.84
CA TRP A 218 -2.29 -2.40 0.59
C TRP A 218 -1.77 -0.99 0.87
N HIS A 219 -2.39 -0.29 1.80
CA HIS A 219 -1.98 1.05 2.22
C HIS A 219 -1.63 1.03 3.70
N ARG A 220 -0.35 1.23 4.01
CA ARG A 220 0.20 1.22 5.36
C ARG A 220 0.63 2.62 5.77
N ARG A 221 0.08 3.11 6.87
CA ARG A 221 0.46 4.38 7.50
C ARG A 221 0.88 4.15 8.94
N HIS A 222 1.82 4.97 9.41
CA HIS A 222 2.24 4.92 10.80
C HIS A 222 1.06 5.20 11.75
N GLY A 223 0.90 4.37 12.78
CA GLY A 223 -0.14 4.52 13.80
C GLY A 223 -1.58 4.27 13.31
N GLN A 224 -1.77 3.75 12.09
CA GLN A 224 -3.07 3.45 11.51
C GLN A 224 -3.15 1.97 11.12
N PRO A 225 -4.34 1.34 11.13
CA PRO A 225 -4.52 0.00 10.59
C PRO A 225 -4.14 -0.06 9.10
N ASP A 226 -3.59 -1.19 8.67
CA ASP A 226 -3.40 -1.45 7.25
C ASP A 226 -4.76 -1.51 6.54
N VAL A 227 -4.86 -0.88 5.38
CA VAL A 227 -6.10 -0.84 4.61
C VAL A 227 -5.89 -1.48 3.25
N PHE A 228 -6.73 -2.44 2.91
CA PHE A 228 -6.85 -2.95 1.55
C PHE A 228 -7.69 -1.97 0.73
N ILE A 229 -7.13 -1.49 -0.37
CA ILE A 229 -7.81 -0.62 -1.33
C ILE A 229 -7.99 -1.39 -2.62
N GLN A 230 -9.22 -1.45 -3.13
CA GLN A 230 -9.55 -1.98 -4.45
C GLN A 230 -10.48 -1.03 -5.19
N LEU A 231 -10.13 -0.75 -6.43
CA LEU A 231 -10.91 0.06 -7.35
C LEU A 231 -11.59 -0.87 -8.36
N GLU A 232 -12.92 -0.90 -8.36
CA GLU A 232 -13.66 -1.75 -9.28
C GLU A 232 -13.87 -1.07 -10.64
N ARG A 233 -13.47 -1.75 -11.72
CA ARG A 233 -13.67 -1.29 -13.09
C ARG A 233 -15.16 -1.33 -13.45
N GLY A 234 -15.70 -0.24 -13.98
CA GLY A 234 -17.06 -0.16 -14.52
C GLY A 234 -18.11 0.39 -13.54
N ASN A 235 -18.04 0.00 -12.26
CA ASN A 235 -18.98 0.49 -11.24
C ASN A 235 -18.46 1.68 -10.45
N ASN A 236 -17.21 2.09 -10.70
CA ASN A 236 -16.59 3.23 -10.02
C ASN A 236 -16.61 3.06 -8.48
N ALA A 237 -16.68 1.82 -7.98
CA ALA A 237 -16.74 1.55 -6.57
C ALA A 237 -15.34 1.56 -5.96
N LEU A 238 -15.20 2.23 -4.82
CA LEU A 238 -14.06 2.11 -3.92
C LEU A 238 -14.41 1.09 -2.85
N VAL A 239 -13.69 -0.02 -2.85
CA VAL A 239 -13.70 -1.00 -1.77
C VAL A 239 -12.50 -0.71 -0.89
N ALA A 240 -12.76 -0.33 0.35
CA ALA A 240 -11.76 -0.14 1.38
C ALA A 240 -12.14 -0.99 2.58
N ARG A 241 -11.19 -1.75 3.10
CA ARG A 241 -11.38 -2.52 4.34
C ARG A 241 -10.09 -2.58 5.14
N LYS A 242 -10.22 -2.63 6.46
CA LYS A 242 -9.10 -2.90 7.36
C LYS A 242 -8.57 -4.32 7.12
N ALA A 243 -7.26 -4.49 7.20
CA ALA A 243 -6.60 -5.78 7.19
C ALA A 243 -7.02 -6.61 8.40
N ARG A 244 -7.11 -7.93 8.23
CA ARG A 244 -7.20 -8.87 9.35
C ARG A 244 -5.81 -9.07 9.94
N GLN A 245 -5.73 -9.58 11.17
CA GLN A 245 -4.45 -9.84 11.84
C GLN A 245 -3.50 -10.69 10.97
N GLU A 246 -4.00 -11.78 10.38
CA GLU A 246 -3.20 -12.65 9.50
C GLU A 246 -2.63 -11.91 8.28
N GLU A 247 -3.38 -10.96 7.73
CA GLU A 247 -2.95 -10.13 6.59
C GLU A 247 -1.92 -9.11 7.03
N THR A 248 -2.11 -8.48 8.20
CA THR A 248 -1.10 -7.59 8.81
C THR A 248 0.21 -8.33 9.07
N ASP A 249 0.15 -9.54 9.65
CA ASP A 249 1.35 -10.36 9.91
C ASP A 249 2.04 -10.75 8.59
N ALA A 250 1.29 -11.01 7.52
CA ALA A 250 1.84 -11.31 6.20
C ALA A 250 2.52 -10.07 5.58
N ILE A 251 1.88 -8.90 5.67
CA ILE A 251 2.45 -7.63 5.23
C ILE A 251 3.75 -7.34 6.00
N ASP A 252 3.77 -7.53 7.33
CA ASP A 252 4.96 -7.34 8.17
C ASP A 252 6.13 -8.23 7.73
N ARG A 253 5.88 -9.53 7.54
CA ARG A 253 6.89 -10.47 7.04
C ARG A 253 7.42 -10.06 5.67
N THR A 254 6.53 -9.66 4.76
CA THR A 254 6.90 -9.23 3.41
C THR A 254 7.74 -7.97 3.42
N LEU A 255 7.39 -6.97 4.25
CA LEU A 255 8.20 -5.76 4.38
C LEU A 255 9.57 -6.04 5.02
N GLN A 256 9.61 -6.85 6.09
CA GLN A 256 10.88 -7.23 6.72
C GLN A 256 11.79 -8.00 5.74
N GLY A 257 11.22 -8.94 5.00
CA GLY A 257 11.93 -9.71 3.97
C GLY A 257 12.44 -8.83 2.84
N TYR A 258 11.62 -7.90 2.36
CA TYR A 258 12.00 -6.90 1.36
C TYR A 258 13.15 -6.02 1.84
N ASP A 259 13.06 -5.45 3.05
CA ASP A 259 14.08 -4.55 3.58
C ASP A 259 15.40 -5.26 3.87
N THR A 260 15.33 -6.52 4.34
CA THR A 260 16.50 -7.39 4.51
C THR A 260 17.17 -7.68 3.17
N ALA A 261 16.39 -8.08 2.16
CA ALA A 261 16.89 -8.33 0.81
C ALA A 261 17.47 -7.06 0.18
N ARG A 262 16.80 -5.91 0.34
CA ARG A 262 17.26 -4.62 -0.19
C ARG A 262 18.61 -4.23 0.39
N THR A 263 18.76 -4.35 1.71
CA THR A 263 20.01 -4.03 2.41
C THR A 263 21.16 -4.95 1.95
N LYS A 264 20.86 -6.24 1.76
CA LYS A 264 21.87 -7.25 1.41
C LYS A 264 22.26 -7.27 -0.06
N TRP A 265 21.28 -7.07 -0.95
CA TRP A 265 21.36 -7.39 -2.37
C TRP A 265 20.93 -6.26 -3.31
N GLY A 266 20.54 -5.11 -2.76
CA GLY A 266 20.04 -3.98 -3.54
C GLY A 266 18.54 -4.05 -3.84
N GLU A 267 18.00 -2.92 -4.27
CA GLU A 267 16.57 -2.76 -4.53
C GLU A 267 16.08 -3.62 -5.71
N GLY A 268 16.88 -3.73 -6.78
CA GLY A 268 16.51 -4.55 -7.94
C GLY A 268 16.27 -6.00 -7.57
N THR A 269 17.17 -6.60 -6.78
CA THR A 269 17.03 -7.99 -6.33
C THR A 269 15.88 -8.15 -5.33
N ALA A 270 15.71 -7.21 -4.41
CA ALA A 270 14.57 -7.22 -3.47
C ALA A 270 13.23 -7.20 -4.20
N GLY A 271 13.08 -6.35 -5.21
CA GLY A 271 11.88 -6.25 -6.04
C GLY A 271 11.64 -7.46 -6.95
N ILE A 272 12.62 -8.34 -7.14
CA ILE A 272 12.43 -9.64 -7.83
C ILE A 272 11.86 -10.69 -6.89
N ILE A 273 12.38 -10.76 -5.66
CA ILE A 273 12.01 -11.79 -4.68
C ILE A 273 10.66 -11.46 -4.03
N TRP A 274 10.50 -10.21 -3.62
CA TRP A 274 9.40 -9.74 -2.78
C TRP A 274 8.48 -8.77 -3.51
N GLY A 275 8.79 -8.40 -4.75
CA GLY A 275 7.98 -7.47 -5.54
C GLY A 275 6.90 -8.15 -6.38
N GLY A 276 6.44 -7.42 -7.39
CA GLY A 276 5.41 -7.91 -8.30
C GLY A 276 5.89 -9.12 -9.09
N ARG A 277 4.96 -10.00 -9.48
CA ARG A 277 5.29 -11.21 -10.26
C ARG A 277 6.11 -10.87 -11.50
N ILE A 278 7.19 -11.62 -11.71
CA ILE A 278 7.99 -11.57 -12.93
C ILE A 278 7.45 -12.58 -13.94
N HIS A 279 7.42 -12.20 -15.21
CA HIS A 279 7.10 -13.10 -16.32
C HIS A 279 8.41 -13.40 -17.03
N LEU A 280 8.86 -14.64 -16.93
CA LEU A 280 10.05 -15.11 -17.66
C LEU A 280 9.61 -15.76 -18.96
N ARG A 281 10.36 -15.53 -20.04
CA ARG A 281 10.12 -16.18 -21.33
C ARG A 281 10.39 -17.68 -21.20
N PRO A 282 9.57 -18.54 -21.83
CA PRO A 282 9.86 -19.97 -21.93
C PRO A 282 11.27 -20.17 -22.51
N VAL A 283 12.01 -21.08 -21.90
CA VAL A 283 13.41 -21.33 -22.27
C VAL A 283 13.40 -22.43 -23.33
N ASP A 284 13.08 -22.06 -24.56
CA ASP A 284 13.16 -22.99 -25.69
C ASP A 284 14.61 -23.05 -26.20
N GLY A 285 15.19 -24.26 -26.20
CA GLY A 285 16.37 -24.58 -27.02
C GLY A 285 17.74 -24.02 -26.57
N ARG A 286 18.12 -24.11 -25.29
CA ARG A 286 19.51 -23.74 -24.89
C ARG A 286 20.48 -24.90 -25.15
N VAL A 287 21.35 -24.72 -26.15
CA VAL A 287 22.31 -25.71 -26.67
C VAL A 287 23.52 -25.98 -25.75
N GLN A 288 23.79 -25.16 -24.71
CA GLN A 288 24.74 -25.51 -23.65
C GLN A 288 24.57 -24.60 -22.43
N PRO A 289 24.73 -25.09 -21.19
CA PRO A 289 24.72 -24.24 -20.00
C PRO A 289 25.98 -23.36 -20.01
N PRO A 290 25.86 -22.01 -20.08
CA PRO A 290 27.02 -21.14 -20.01
C PRO A 290 27.77 -21.31 -18.68
N THR A 291 29.09 -21.14 -18.73
CA THR A 291 29.96 -21.24 -17.55
C THR A 291 29.67 -20.09 -16.57
N LEU A 292 30.00 -20.25 -15.28
CA LEU A 292 29.74 -19.22 -14.26
C LEU A 292 30.35 -17.85 -14.63
N ALA A 293 31.48 -17.87 -15.35
CA ALA A 293 32.19 -16.69 -15.85
C ALA A 293 31.43 -15.91 -16.92
N GLU A 294 30.55 -16.56 -17.66
CA GLU A 294 29.79 -15.96 -18.77
C GLU A 294 28.47 -15.30 -18.31
N HIS A 295 28.14 -15.40 -17.03
CA HIS A 295 26.95 -14.78 -16.49
C HIS A 295 27.18 -13.30 -16.18
N PRO A 296 26.20 -12.44 -16.51
CA PRO A 296 26.27 -11.03 -16.15
C PRO A 296 26.40 -10.88 -14.63
N ARG A 297 27.25 -9.94 -14.23
CA ARG A 297 27.56 -9.62 -12.84
C ARG A 297 26.99 -8.25 -12.53
N PHE A 298 26.21 -8.20 -11.46
CA PHE A 298 25.52 -7.02 -10.97
C PHE A 298 25.98 -6.70 -9.56
N ASP A 299 25.97 -5.42 -9.22
CA ASP A 299 26.13 -4.91 -7.86
C ASP A 299 24.75 -4.57 -7.28
N THR A 300 24.73 -3.98 -6.09
CA THR A 300 23.51 -3.57 -5.38
C THR A 300 22.73 -2.45 -6.08
N ASP A 301 23.33 -1.78 -7.06
CA ASP A 301 22.72 -0.65 -7.78
C ASP A 301 22.00 -1.11 -9.06
N ALA A 302 22.08 -2.40 -9.40
CA ALA A 302 21.41 -2.95 -10.57
C ALA A 302 19.89 -2.83 -10.47
N ASP A 303 19.28 -2.35 -11.56
CA ASP A 303 17.84 -2.18 -11.60
C ASP A 303 17.11 -3.52 -11.81
N ARG A 304 15.85 -3.56 -11.37
CA ARG A 304 15.00 -4.76 -11.46
C ARG A 304 14.87 -5.27 -12.90
N GLN A 305 14.84 -4.39 -13.89
CA GLN A 305 14.61 -4.75 -15.28
C GLN A 305 15.84 -5.42 -15.91
N GLN A 306 17.03 -4.88 -15.66
CA GLN A 306 18.32 -5.49 -16.03
C GLN A 306 18.46 -6.92 -15.51
N LEU A 307 18.08 -7.11 -14.24
CA LEU A 307 18.13 -8.42 -13.60
C LEU A 307 17.11 -9.39 -14.22
N ILE A 308 15.88 -8.94 -14.50
CA ILE A 308 14.87 -9.76 -15.22
C ILE A 308 15.35 -10.15 -16.61
N GLU A 309 16.01 -9.23 -17.33
CA GLU A 309 16.60 -9.54 -18.63
C GLU A 309 17.69 -10.61 -18.48
N ALA A 310 18.60 -10.47 -17.53
CA ALA A 310 19.62 -11.50 -17.28
C ALA A 310 19.00 -12.88 -16.98
N LEU A 311 17.90 -12.93 -16.22
CA LEU A 311 17.16 -14.15 -15.99
C LEU A 311 16.52 -14.71 -17.26
N ASN A 312 15.89 -13.87 -18.09
CA ASN A 312 15.33 -14.30 -19.38
C ASN A 312 16.40 -14.86 -20.33
N TRP A 313 17.56 -14.23 -20.38
CA TRP A 313 18.64 -14.62 -21.29
C TRP A 313 19.43 -15.83 -20.81
N ARG A 314 19.67 -15.95 -19.49
CA ARG A 314 20.65 -16.88 -18.93
C ARG A 314 20.14 -17.76 -17.78
N ASN A 315 18.89 -17.58 -17.33
CA ASN A 315 18.25 -18.19 -16.13
C ASN A 315 18.99 -17.93 -14.82
N LYS A 316 20.08 -17.18 -14.84
CA LYS A 316 20.90 -16.90 -13.68
C LYS A 316 21.76 -15.66 -13.90
N TYR A 317 22.09 -15.00 -12.81
CA TYR A 317 23.04 -13.89 -12.77
C TYR A 317 23.92 -13.98 -11.52
N ARG A 318 25.04 -13.26 -11.56
CA ARG A 318 25.92 -13.07 -10.41
C ARG A 318 25.62 -11.74 -9.75
N LEU A 319 25.65 -11.72 -8.43
CA LEU A 319 25.35 -10.53 -7.64
C LEU A 319 26.45 -10.31 -6.61
N ASP A 320 26.98 -9.11 -6.48
CA ASP A 320 27.82 -8.72 -5.35
C ASP A 320 26.95 -8.04 -4.29
N GLY A 321 26.93 -8.62 -3.09
CA GLY A 321 26.21 -8.07 -1.95
C GLY A 321 26.97 -6.92 -1.29
N SER A 322 26.24 -6.14 -0.49
CA SER A 322 26.81 -5.05 0.33
C SER A 322 27.79 -5.54 1.40
N ASP A 323 27.73 -6.82 1.76
CA ASP A 323 28.63 -7.52 2.67
C ASP A 323 29.96 -7.95 2.04
N GLY A 324 30.22 -7.53 0.78
CA GLY A 324 31.40 -7.92 0.02
C GLY A 324 31.41 -9.38 -0.44
N GLN A 325 30.31 -10.12 -0.26
CA GLN A 325 30.18 -11.49 -0.72
C GLN A 325 29.57 -11.53 -2.12
N SER A 326 29.96 -12.52 -2.92
CA SER A 326 29.32 -12.77 -4.21
C SER A 326 28.29 -13.90 -4.10
N TYR A 327 27.19 -13.72 -4.80
CA TYR A 327 26.02 -14.58 -4.84
C TYR A 327 25.70 -14.99 -6.28
N LYS A 328 24.94 -16.07 -6.41
CA LYS A 328 24.37 -16.56 -7.66
C LYS A 328 22.86 -16.63 -7.49
N ALA A 329 22.13 -15.86 -8.27
CA ALA A 329 20.69 -15.93 -8.36
C ALA A 329 20.30 -16.84 -9.53
N THR A 330 19.45 -17.83 -9.30
CA THR A 330 19.01 -18.81 -10.31
C THR A 330 17.50 -18.96 -10.28
N VAL A 331 16.89 -19.12 -11.45
CA VAL A 331 15.47 -19.44 -11.58
C VAL A 331 15.26 -20.94 -11.39
N GLN A 332 14.48 -21.29 -10.38
CA GLN A 332 13.97 -22.64 -10.17
C GLN A 332 12.78 -22.87 -11.11
N THR A 333 12.82 -23.95 -11.89
CA THR A 333 11.77 -24.33 -12.87
C THR A 333 10.47 -24.87 -12.23
N ARG A 334 10.33 -24.79 -10.90
CA ARG A 334 9.09 -25.19 -10.21
C ARG A 334 8.02 -24.12 -10.43
N SER A 335 6.75 -24.52 -10.49
CA SER A 335 5.61 -23.61 -10.54
C SER A 335 5.06 -23.42 -9.11
N PRO A 336 4.94 -22.19 -8.59
CA PRO A 336 5.32 -20.91 -9.22
C PRO A 336 6.84 -20.74 -9.32
N LEU A 337 7.29 -20.03 -10.36
CA LEU A 337 8.72 -19.72 -10.58
C LEU A 337 9.31 -19.05 -9.34
N GLN A 338 10.37 -19.64 -8.79
CA GLN A 338 11.08 -19.14 -7.61
C GLN A 338 12.50 -18.73 -7.98
N ILE A 339 13.00 -17.67 -7.34
CA ILE A 339 14.38 -17.22 -7.47
C ILE A 339 15.12 -17.73 -6.24
N GLU A 340 16.14 -18.55 -6.45
CA GLU A 340 17.04 -18.98 -5.38
C GLU A 340 18.33 -18.18 -5.44
N ILE A 341 18.79 -17.68 -4.29
CA ILE A 341 20.05 -16.95 -4.16
C ILE A 341 20.98 -17.73 -3.24
N GLU A 342 22.08 -18.20 -3.81
CA GLU A 342 23.12 -18.94 -3.09
C GLU A 342 24.40 -18.12 -3.01
N GLN A 343 25.09 -18.18 -1.88
CA GLN A 343 26.43 -17.59 -1.76
C GLN A 343 27.44 -18.41 -2.58
N LEU A 344 28.30 -17.73 -3.34
CA LEU A 344 29.36 -18.40 -4.09
C LEU A 344 30.49 -18.83 -3.15
N THR A 345 30.85 -20.12 -3.24
CA THR A 345 32.02 -20.69 -2.57
C THR A 345 33.31 -20.07 -3.09
N SER A 346 34.40 -20.21 -2.32
CA SER A 346 35.74 -19.70 -2.66
C SER A 346 36.21 -20.18 -4.05
N GLU A 347 35.90 -21.43 -4.42
CA GLU A 347 36.19 -21.97 -5.75
C GLU A 347 35.35 -21.34 -6.85
N GLY A 348 34.06 -21.10 -6.59
CA GLY A 348 33.16 -20.38 -7.51
C GLY A 348 33.59 -18.94 -7.76
N ARG A 349 34.25 -18.30 -6.77
CA ARG A 349 34.85 -16.96 -6.93
C ARG A 349 36.12 -16.99 -7.80
N ARG A 350 36.97 -18.01 -7.61
CA ARG A 350 38.28 -18.15 -8.31
C ARG A 350 38.16 -18.57 -9.78
N ARG A 351 37.10 -19.27 -10.17
CA ARG A 351 36.86 -19.66 -11.59
C ARG A 351 36.40 -18.51 -12.50
N GLY A 352 36.34 -17.27 -12.00
CA GLY A 352 36.15 -16.10 -12.85
C GLY A 352 37.48 -15.72 -13.52
N PRO A 353 37.57 -15.60 -14.85
CA PRO A 353 38.78 -15.07 -15.46
C PRO A 353 39.01 -13.65 -14.94
N ILE A 354 40.28 -13.29 -14.75
CA ILE A 354 40.72 -11.94 -14.34
C ILE A 354 40.16 -10.86 -15.29
N SER A 355 39.83 -11.23 -16.53
CA SER A 355 39.15 -10.37 -17.52
C SER A 355 37.72 -9.92 -17.11
N SER A 356 37.06 -10.58 -16.16
CA SER A 356 35.73 -10.18 -15.67
C SER A 356 35.77 -8.94 -14.77
N PHE A 357 36.94 -8.52 -14.30
CA PHE A 357 37.12 -7.27 -13.55
C PHE A 357 36.90 -6.03 -14.45
N PHE A 358 37.16 -6.17 -15.75
CA PHE A 358 37.02 -5.10 -16.75
C PHE A 358 35.68 -5.11 -17.51
N ARG A 359 34.82 -6.11 -17.28
CA ARG A 359 33.51 -6.24 -17.95
C ARG A 359 32.35 -6.01 -16.97
N ARG A 360 32.42 -4.93 -16.18
CA ARG A 360 31.20 -4.34 -15.61
C ARG A 360 30.43 -3.71 -16.77
N LEU A 361 29.55 -4.50 -17.38
CA LEU A 361 28.64 -4.02 -18.42
C LEU A 361 27.66 -3.05 -17.76
N ARG A 362 27.99 -1.76 -17.74
CA ARG A 362 26.94 -0.73 -17.79
C ARG A 362 26.31 -0.86 -19.16
N LEU A 363 25.15 -1.50 -19.23
CA LEU A 363 24.30 -1.39 -20.42
C LEU A 363 24.09 0.11 -20.68
N PRO A 364 24.16 0.57 -21.94
CA PRO A 364 23.95 1.97 -22.27
C PRO A 364 22.61 2.43 -21.68
N ARG A 365 22.65 3.53 -20.91
CA ARG A 365 21.43 4.21 -20.45
C ARG A 365 20.67 4.65 -21.71
N ALA A 366 19.44 4.15 -21.85
CA ALA A 366 18.51 4.63 -22.87
C ALA A 366 18.00 6.03 -22.52
#